data_AF-A0A958KB97-F1
#
_entry.id   AF-A0A958KB97-F1
#
_cell.length_a   1.000
_cell.length_b   1.000
_cell.length_c   1.000
_cell.angle_alpha   90.00
_cell.angle_beta   90.00
_cell.angle_gamma   90.00
#
_symmetry.space_group_name_H-M   'P 1'
#
loop_
_entity.id
_entity.type
_entity.pdbx_description
1 polymer ?
#
loop_
_entity_poly.entity_id
_entity_poly.type
_entity_poly.pdbx_seq_one_letter_code
_entity_poly.pdbx_strand_id
1 'polypeptide(L)'
;SPVNETGGYLWACNFCIQAELFKSLGGFDETFPHPAMEDVDLCYRLKQKGIYPQFIWKAAVCHPWRPIGNIRTLLNQQSAALIYLRLHPEERARMTPGFYFRHALRNFVNNTLRDSLRLRFRGIHKALLEHCIHIFTGLRIMISNFESKSSK
;
A
#
# COMPACT_ATOMS: atom_id res chain seq x y z
N SER A 1 -9.16 -6.40 5.41
CA SER A 1 -8.29 -7.11 4.45
C SER A 1 -8.42 -6.45 3.09
N PRO A 2 -7.37 -6.44 2.26
CA PRO A 2 -7.46 -5.87 0.92
C PRO A 2 -8.36 -6.76 0.05
N VAL A 3 -9.16 -6.16 -0.85
CA VAL A 3 -10.14 -6.87 -1.70
C VAL A 3 -9.80 -6.65 -3.18
N ASN A 4 -9.64 -7.73 -3.95
CA ASN A 4 -9.24 -7.73 -5.36
C ASN A 4 -10.28 -8.46 -6.23
N GLU A 5 -11.49 -7.92 -6.31
CA GLU A 5 -12.61 -8.58 -7.04
C GLU A 5 -12.48 -8.45 -8.56
N THR A 6 -11.74 -7.45 -9.04
CA THR A 6 -11.62 -7.10 -10.46
C THR A 6 -10.22 -7.32 -11.04
N GLY A 7 -9.27 -7.83 -10.24
CA GLY A 7 -7.88 -7.94 -10.64
C GLY A 7 -7.13 -6.60 -10.66
N GLY A 8 -5.95 -6.59 -11.29
CA GLY A 8 -5.08 -5.41 -11.40
C GLY A 8 -3.97 -5.34 -10.35
N TYR A 9 -4.10 -6.12 -9.28
CA TYR A 9 -3.12 -6.29 -8.22
C TYR A 9 -2.56 -7.72 -8.20
N LEU A 10 -1.27 -7.84 -7.89
CA LEU A 10 -0.59 -9.10 -7.63
C LEU A 10 -0.24 -9.09 -6.14
N TRP A 11 -1.18 -9.50 -5.30
CA TRP A 11 -0.95 -9.59 -3.86
C TRP A 11 -0.39 -10.94 -3.50
N ALA A 12 0.64 -10.95 -2.65
CA ALA A 12 1.39 -12.17 -2.35
C ALA A 12 0.54 -13.28 -1.72
N CYS A 13 -0.61 -12.95 -1.15
CA CYS A 13 -1.52 -13.91 -0.53
C CYS A 13 -2.23 -14.85 -1.51
N ASN A 14 -2.28 -14.53 -2.81
CA ASN A 14 -2.98 -15.36 -3.80
C ASN A 14 -2.52 -15.07 -5.24
N PHE A 15 -1.33 -15.56 -5.60
CA PHE A 15 -0.86 -15.57 -6.99
C PHE A 15 -0.01 -16.81 -7.28
N CYS A 16 0.18 -17.11 -8.56
CA CYS A 16 1.13 -18.10 -9.03
C CYS A 16 2.02 -17.46 -10.11
N ILE A 17 3.30 -17.82 -10.11
CA ILE A 17 4.30 -17.35 -11.08
C ILE A 17 5.21 -18.52 -11.45
N GLN A 18 5.68 -18.54 -12.70
CA GLN A 18 6.68 -19.51 -13.11
C GLN A 18 7.97 -19.29 -12.31
N ALA A 19 8.55 -20.38 -11.81
CA ALA A 19 9.75 -20.30 -10.97
C ALA A 19 10.92 -19.61 -11.68
N GLU A 20 11.15 -19.93 -12.96
CA GLU A 20 12.23 -19.33 -13.75
C GLU A 20 12.00 -17.84 -14.00
N LEU A 21 10.75 -17.41 -14.24
CA LEU A 21 10.41 -15.99 -14.35
C LEU A 21 10.68 -15.25 -13.04
N PHE A 22 10.25 -15.81 -11.91
CA PHE A 22 10.48 -15.23 -10.59
C PHE A 22 11.97 -15.08 -10.27
N LYS A 23 12.78 -16.12 -10.53
CA LYS A 23 14.24 -16.08 -10.35
C LYS A 23 14.90 -15.07 -11.31
N SER A 24 14.46 -14.99 -12.57
CA SER A 24 14.98 -14.02 -13.55
C SER A 24 14.75 -12.56 -13.15
N LEU A 25 13.75 -12.32 -12.30
CA LEU A 25 13.43 -11.02 -11.71
C LEU A 25 14.22 -10.74 -10.42
N GLY A 26 15.03 -11.68 -9.94
CA GLY A 26 15.68 -11.58 -8.63
C GLY A 26 14.73 -11.81 -7.45
N GLY A 27 13.53 -12.35 -7.69
CA GLY A 27 12.55 -12.61 -6.64
C GLY A 27 11.90 -11.34 -6.06
N PHE A 28 11.55 -11.40 -4.77
CA PHE A 28 11.15 -10.22 -4.00
C PHE A 28 12.38 -9.38 -3.65
N ASP A 29 12.22 -8.06 -3.60
CA ASP A 29 13.29 -7.16 -3.18
C ASP A 29 13.42 -7.20 -1.65
N GLU A 30 14.56 -7.67 -1.14
CA GLU A 30 14.81 -7.80 0.31
C GLU A 30 15.12 -6.45 1.00
N THR A 31 15.19 -5.34 0.24
CA THR A 31 15.30 -3.99 0.84
C THR A 31 14.03 -3.57 1.58
N PHE A 32 12.90 -4.22 1.33
CA PHE A 32 11.68 -4.06 2.12
C PHE A 32 11.81 -4.80 3.47
N PRO A 33 11.95 -4.10 4.60
CA PRO A 33 12.26 -4.74 5.89
C PRO A 33 11.06 -5.47 6.52
N HIS A 34 9.85 -5.24 6.00
CA HIS A 34 8.58 -5.69 6.55
C HIS A 34 7.62 -6.05 5.41
N PRO A 35 6.59 -6.90 5.65
CA PRO A 35 5.59 -7.27 4.65
C PRO A 35 4.71 -6.06 4.29
N ALA A 36 5.17 -5.27 3.33
CA ALA A 36 4.52 -4.13 2.72
C ALA A 36 5.29 -3.73 1.45
N MET A 37 4.57 -3.54 0.35
CA MET A 37 5.06 -3.06 -0.95
C MET A 37 5.98 -4.00 -1.75
N GLU A 38 6.48 -5.11 -1.20
CA GLU A 38 7.31 -6.08 -1.92
C GLU A 38 6.56 -6.75 -3.08
N ASP A 39 5.26 -6.99 -2.90
CA ASP A 39 4.38 -7.56 -3.92
C ASP A 39 3.98 -6.53 -5.00
N VAL A 40 3.77 -5.28 -4.58
CA VAL A 40 3.56 -4.12 -5.47
C VAL A 40 4.80 -3.87 -6.33
N ASP A 41 5.99 -3.95 -5.75
CA ASP A 41 7.28 -3.88 -6.44
C ASP A 41 7.42 -4.98 -7.50
N LEU A 42 7.22 -6.24 -7.12
CA LEU A 42 7.28 -7.37 -8.05
C LEU A 42 6.29 -7.20 -9.21
N CYS A 43 5.05 -6.80 -8.90
CA CYS A 43 4.02 -6.53 -9.89
C CYS A 43 4.43 -5.41 -10.86
N TYR A 44 5.04 -4.35 -10.33
CA TYR A 44 5.53 -3.24 -11.13
C TYR A 44 6.64 -3.68 -12.08
N ARG A 45 7.65 -4.42 -11.59
CA ARG A 45 8.76 -4.94 -12.41
C ARG A 45 8.30 -5.90 -13.49
N LEU A 46 7.27 -6.72 -13.23
CA LEU A 46 6.63 -7.56 -14.25
C LEU A 46 6.02 -6.70 -15.37
N LYS A 47 5.25 -5.67 -15.00
CA LYS A 47 4.61 -4.76 -15.97
C LYS A 47 5.63 -4.00 -16.82
N GLN A 48 6.76 -3.61 -16.23
CA GLN A 48 7.87 -2.98 -16.97
C GLN A 48 8.48 -3.92 -18.04
N LYS A 49 8.34 -5.23 -17.89
CA LYS A 49 8.72 -6.23 -18.91
C LYS A 49 7.57 -6.60 -19.86
N GLY A 50 6.45 -5.88 -19.82
CA GLY A 50 5.26 -6.19 -20.61
C GLY A 50 4.50 -7.43 -20.14
N ILE A 51 4.80 -7.94 -18.94
CA ILE A 51 4.13 -9.12 -18.36
C ILE A 51 3.03 -8.63 -17.41
N TYR A 52 1.79 -8.90 -17.78
CA TYR A 52 0.63 -8.48 -17.01
C TYR A 52 0.01 -9.68 -16.29
N PRO A 53 -0.18 -9.61 -14.95
CA PRO A 53 -0.85 -10.68 -14.21
C PRO A 53 -2.26 -10.94 -14.75
N GLN A 54 -2.55 -12.19 -15.10
CA GLN A 54 -3.89 -12.61 -15.47
C GLN A 54 -4.73 -12.84 -14.22
N PHE A 55 -5.90 -12.19 -14.15
CA PHE A 55 -6.84 -12.39 -13.05
C PHE A 55 -7.73 -13.60 -13.30
N ILE A 56 -7.77 -14.54 -12.34
CA ILE A 56 -8.60 -15.75 -12.41
C ILE A 56 -9.62 -15.71 -11.27
N TRP A 57 -10.82 -15.23 -11.54
CA TRP A 57 -11.87 -15.02 -10.53
C TRP A 57 -12.27 -16.30 -9.77
N LYS A 58 -12.13 -17.48 -10.40
CA LYS A 58 -12.40 -18.79 -9.76
C LYS A 58 -11.31 -19.23 -8.80
N ALA A 59 -10.10 -18.69 -8.91
CA ALA A 59 -8.98 -18.99 -8.01
C ALA A 59 -9.00 -18.02 -6.82
N ALA A 60 -10.09 -18.04 -6.05
CA ALA A 60 -10.30 -17.13 -4.94
C ALA A 60 -9.84 -17.74 -3.61
N VAL A 61 -9.25 -16.90 -2.75
CA VAL A 61 -8.87 -17.26 -1.37
C VAL A 61 -9.51 -16.27 -0.41
N CYS A 62 -10.12 -16.79 0.66
CA CYS A 62 -10.65 -15.95 1.74
C CYS A 62 -9.54 -15.63 2.73
N HIS A 63 -9.17 -14.36 2.86
CA HIS A 63 -8.21 -13.92 3.86
C HIS A 63 -8.91 -13.68 5.20
N PRO A 64 -8.44 -14.28 6.32
CA PRO A 64 -9.07 -14.06 7.62
C PRO A 64 -9.04 -12.59 8.01
N TRP A 65 -10.08 -12.14 8.71
CA TRP A 65 -10.10 -10.83 9.34
C TRP A 65 -9.01 -10.78 10.41
N ARG A 66 -8.13 -9.78 10.32
CA ARG A 66 -7.11 -9.52 11.33
C ARG A 66 -7.41 -8.21 12.02
N PRO A 67 -7.14 -8.08 13.33
CA PRO A 67 -7.18 -6.79 14.00
C PRO A 67 -6.30 -5.78 13.26
N ILE A 68 -6.71 -4.52 13.26
CA ILE A 68 -5.87 -3.43 12.78
C ILE A 68 -4.55 -3.47 13.58
N GLY A 69 -3.44 -3.44 12.86
CA GLY A 69 -2.10 -3.44 13.45
C GLY A 69 -1.91 -2.27 14.41
N ASN A 70 -0.86 -2.35 15.21
CA ASN A 70 -0.50 -1.23 16.09
C ASN A 70 0.18 -0.10 15.28
N ILE A 71 0.54 0.98 15.96
CA ILE A 71 1.24 2.12 15.34
C ILE A 71 2.50 1.69 14.57
N ARG A 72 3.22 0.68 15.07
CA ARG A 72 4.42 0.15 14.41
C ARG A 72 4.07 -0.49 13.06
N THR A 73 2.98 -1.25 12.96
CA THR A 73 2.52 -1.80 11.68
C THR A 73 2.25 -0.70 10.66
N LEU A 74 1.58 0.37 11.07
CA LEU A 74 1.25 1.49 10.19
C LEU A 74 2.51 2.28 9.77
N LEU A 75 3.46 2.48 10.69
CA LEU A 75 4.74 3.09 10.38
C LEU A 75 5.61 2.22 9.45
N ASN A 76 5.57 0.89 9.61
CA ASN A 76 6.25 -0.05 8.73
C ASN A 76 5.69 0.02 7.29
N GLN A 77 4.37 0.15 7.14
CA GLN A 77 3.75 0.37 5.83
C GLN A 77 4.16 1.71 5.21
N GLN A 78 4.24 2.77 6.02
CA GLN A 78 4.75 4.07 5.56
C GLN A 78 6.20 3.96 5.08
N SER A 79 7.09 3.33 5.87
CA SER A 79 8.50 3.20 5.48
C SER A 79 8.65 2.41 4.18
N ALA A 80 7.88 1.33 4.02
CA ALA A 80 7.88 0.55 2.78
C ALA A 80 7.38 1.37 1.58
N ALA A 81 6.34 2.19 1.74
CA ALA A 81 5.87 3.08 0.68
C ALA A 81 6.94 4.10 0.24
N LEU A 82 7.73 4.62 1.19
CA LEU A 82 8.84 5.53 0.87
C LEU A 82 10.00 4.80 0.16
N ILE A 83 10.33 3.57 0.57
CA ILE A 83 11.32 2.73 -0.12
C ILE A 83 10.85 2.47 -1.56
N TYR A 84 9.58 2.08 -1.75
CA TYR A 84 9.01 1.87 -3.08
C TYR A 84 9.12 3.11 -3.98
N LEU A 85 8.78 4.30 -3.48
CA LEU A 85 8.89 5.55 -4.25
C LEU A 85 10.32 6.04 -4.48
N ARG A 86 11.28 5.49 -3.73
CA ARG A 86 12.71 5.68 -4.00
C ARG A 86 13.18 4.76 -5.12
N LEU A 87 12.71 3.52 -5.15
CA LEU A 87 13.03 2.54 -6.20
C LEU A 87 12.34 2.88 -7.52
N HIS A 88 11.10 3.38 -7.47
CA HIS A 88 10.26 3.71 -8.64
C HIS A 88 9.75 5.16 -8.58
N PRO A 89 10.61 6.17 -8.80
CA PRO A 89 10.22 7.58 -8.71
C PRO A 89 9.05 7.99 -9.63
N GLU A 90 8.88 7.32 -10.77
CA GLU A 90 7.80 7.52 -11.72
C GLU A 90 6.41 7.24 -11.12
N GLU A 91 6.32 6.34 -10.14
CA GLU A 91 5.06 6.02 -9.45
C GLU A 91 4.61 7.13 -8.47
N ARG A 92 5.43 8.17 -8.27
CA ARG A 92 5.03 9.37 -7.51
C ARG A 92 3.82 10.08 -8.10
N ALA A 93 3.60 9.97 -9.42
CA ALA A 93 2.40 10.48 -10.07
C ALA A 93 1.13 9.75 -9.60
N ARG A 94 1.25 8.47 -9.24
CA ARG A 94 0.16 7.64 -8.70
C ARG A 94 -0.02 7.86 -7.19
N MET A 95 1.08 7.94 -6.45
CA MET A 95 1.11 8.03 -4.98
C MET A 95 1.40 9.46 -4.50
N THR A 96 0.59 10.41 -4.95
CA THR A 96 0.77 11.83 -4.63
C THR A 96 0.41 12.15 -3.17
N PRO A 97 0.95 13.23 -2.56
CA PRO A 97 0.48 13.70 -1.25
C PRO A 97 -1.04 13.89 -1.18
N GLY A 98 -1.62 14.45 -2.25
CA GLY A 98 -3.06 14.64 -2.37
C GLY A 98 -3.86 13.33 -2.44
N PHE A 99 -3.28 12.22 -2.89
CA PHE A 99 -3.89 10.90 -2.79
C PHE A 99 -4.07 10.49 -1.32
N TYR A 100 -3.02 10.63 -0.49
CA TYR A 100 -3.08 10.27 0.92
C TYR A 100 -4.03 11.17 1.73
N PHE A 101 -4.05 12.48 1.46
CA PHE A 101 -4.99 13.39 2.13
C PHE A 101 -6.44 13.09 1.77
N ARG A 102 -6.75 12.87 0.47
CA ARG A 102 -8.09 12.47 0.04
C ARG A 102 -8.49 11.13 0.64
N HIS A 103 -7.56 10.19 0.74
CA HIS A 103 -7.81 8.89 1.38
C HIS A 103 -8.17 9.05 2.85
N ALA A 104 -7.37 9.80 3.62
CA ALA A 104 -7.64 10.09 5.03
C ALA A 104 -9.00 10.77 5.23
N LEU A 105 -9.30 11.81 4.44
CA LEU A 105 -10.57 12.52 4.50
C LEU A 105 -11.76 11.61 4.18
N ARG A 106 -11.66 10.82 3.09
CA ARG A 106 -12.72 9.89 2.69
C ARG A 106 -12.96 8.82 3.75
N ASN A 107 -11.90 8.25 4.32
CA ASN A 107 -11.99 7.24 5.37
C ASN A 107 -12.59 7.84 6.66
N PHE A 108 -12.21 9.07 7.01
CA PHE A 108 -12.78 9.79 8.14
C PHE A 108 -14.28 10.02 7.98
N VAL A 109 -14.73 10.54 6.83
CA VAL A 109 -16.16 10.82 6.58
C VAL A 109 -16.99 9.55 6.49
N ASN A 110 -16.56 8.59 5.67
CA ASN A 110 -17.39 7.43 5.32
C ASN A 110 -17.42 6.36 6.41
N ASN A 111 -16.35 6.25 7.19
CA ASN A 111 -16.21 5.20 8.19
C ASN A 111 -16.16 5.81 9.59
N THR A 112 -15.18 6.67 9.90
CA THR A 112 -14.99 7.13 11.29
C THR A 112 -16.15 7.96 11.82
N LEU A 113 -16.56 9.03 11.13
CA LEU A 113 -17.68 9.87 11.56
C LEU A 113 -18.98 9.06 11.63
N ARG A 114 -19.26 8.29 10.58
CA ARG A 114 -20.46 7.45 10.49
C ARG A 114 -20.56 6.41 11.60
N ASP A 115 -19.47 5.69 11.87
CA ASP A 115 -19.47 4.58 12.81
C ASP A 115 -19.21 5.01 14.25
N SER A 116 -18.70 6.21 14.50
CA SER A 116 -18.42 6.71 15.85
C SER A 116 -19.65 6.66 16.75
N LEU A 117 -20.81 7.13 16.28
CA LEU A 117 -22.05 7.05 17.06
C LEU A 117 -22.55 5.60 17.19
N ARG A 118 -22.51 4.84 16.09
CA ARG A 118 -22.96 3.43 16.05
C ARG A 118 -22.18 2.56 17.03
N LEU A 119 -20.88 2.80 17.17
CA LEU A 119 -19.97 2.03 18.02
C LEU A 119 -19.75 2.68 19.39
N ARG A 120 -20.51 3.73 19.75
CA ARG A 120 -20.37 4.47 21.01
C ARG A 120 -18.92 4.93 21.25
N PHE A 121 -18.29 5.45 20.21
CA PHE A 121 -16.92 5.94 20.17
C PHE A 121 -15.84 4.89 20.51
N ARG A 122 -16.19 3.60 20.57
CA ARG A 122 -15.23 2.52 20.81
C ARG A 122 -14.26 2.43 19.63
N GLY A 123 -12.97 2.56 19.92
CA GLY A 123 -11.91 2.49 18.91
C GLY A 123 -11.64 3.80 18.17
N ILE A 124 -12.31 4.91 18.51
CA ILE A 124 -12.11 6.19 17.81
C ILE A 124 -10.65 6.67 17.84
N HIS A 125 -9.94 6.46 18.95
CA HIS A 125 -8.52 6.82 19.05
C HIS A 125 -7.65 6.08 18.01
N LYS A 126 -7.96 4.80 17.72
CA LYS A 126 -7.25 4.03 16.68
C LYS A 126 -7.54 4.57 15.29
N ALA A 127 -8.81 4.88 15.02
CA ALA A 127 -9.22 5.46 13.75
C ALA A 127 -8.56 6.84 13.52
N LEU A 128 -8.53 7.71 14.53
CA LEU A 128 -7.86 9.00 14.45
C LEU A 128 -6.35 8.85 14.23
N LEU A 129 -5.70 7.91 14.93
CA LEU A 129 -4.27 7.62 14.73
C LEU A 129 -3.97 7.17 13.30
N GLU A 130 -4.80 6.31 12.72
CA GLU A 130 -4.68 5.86 11.33
C GLU A 130 -4.75 7.05 10.35
N HIS A 131 -5.72 7.96 10.54
CA HIS A 131 -5.81 9.19 9.72
C HIS A 131 -4.58 10.08 9.87
N CYS A 132 -4.09 10.28 11.10
CA CYS A 132 -2.87 11.04 11.35
C CYS A 132 -1.67 10.44 10.60
N ILE A 133 -1.54 9.11 10.56
CA ILE A 133 -0.44 8.44 9.86
C ILE A 133 -0.57 8.59 8.34
N HIS A 134 -1.78 8.53 7.78
CA HIS A 134 -1.97 8.78 6.34
C HIS A 134 -1.62 10.23 5.96
N ILE A 135 -2.07 11.20 6.75
CA ILE A 135 -1.71 12.62 6.58
C ILE A 135 -0.19 12.78 6.67
N PHE A 136 0.42 12.19 7.70
CA PHE A 136 1.87 12.25 7.90
C PHE A 136 2.65 11.60 6.75
N THR A 137 2.14 10.49 6.20
CA THR A 137 2.71 9.86 4.99
C THR A 137 2.67 10.83 3.80
N GLY A 138 1.54 11.48 3.57
CA GLY A 138 1.40 12.49 2.52
C GLY A 138 2.39 13.64 2.67
N LEU A 139 2.57 14.15 3.90
CA LEU A 139 3.56 15.19 4.20
C LEU A 139 5.00 14.73 3.96
N ARG A 140 5.36 13.51 4.37
CA ARG A 140 6.70 12.97 4.12
C ARG A 140 7.01 12.80 2.64
N ILE A 141 6.04 12.33 1.85
CA ILE A 141 6.19 12.24 0.40
C ILE A 141 6.33 13.63 -0.21
N MET A 142 5.59 14.63 0.28
CA MET A 142 5.71 16.02 -0.16
C MET A 142 7.13 16.59 0.08
N ILE A 143 7.68 16.38 1.28
CA ILE A 143 9.04 16.81 1.63
C ILE A 143 10.07 16.09 0.75
N SER A 144 9.99 14.77 0.63
CA SER A 144 10.90 13.99 -0.22
C SER A 144 10.85 14.42 -1.70
N ASN A 145 9.67 14.80 -2.19
CA ASN A 145 9.52 15.37 -3.53
C ASN A 145 10.23 16.72 -3.66
N PHE A 146 10.15 17.57 -2.63
CA PHE A 146 10.83 18.87 -2.62
C PHE A 146 12.35 18.72 -2.63
N GLU A 147 12.90 17.86 -1.76
CA GLU A 147 14.34 17.57 -1.69
C GLU A 147 14.86 17.05 -3.04
N SER A 148 14.15 16.12 -3.68
CA SER A 148 14.55 15.57 -4.99
C SER A 148 14.55 16.60 -6.14
N LYS A 149 13.79 17.70 -6.01
CA LYS A 149 13.79 18.80 -6.98
C LYS A 149 14.91 19.81 -6.72
N SER A 150 15.32 19.98 -5.46
CA SER A 150 16.37 20.92 -5.07
C SER A 150 17.80 20.40 -5.35
N SER A 151 17.97 19.10 -5.59
CA SER A 151 19.25 18.47 -5.93
C SER A 151 19.49 18.31 -7.45
N LYS A 152 18.64 18.90 -8.30
CA LYS A 152 18.79 18.95 -9.76
C LYS A 152 18.99 20.39 -10.20
#